data_AF-A0A7L8AF35-F1
#
_entry.id   AF-A0A7L8AF35-F1
#
_cell.length_a   1.000
_cell.length_b   1.000
_cell.length_c   1.000
_cell.angle_alpha   90.00
_cell.angle_beta   90.00
_cell.angle_gamma   90.00
#
_symmetry.space_group_name_H-M   'P 1'
#
loop_
_entity.id
_entity.type
_entity.pdbx_description
1 polymer ?
#
loop_
_entity_poly.entity_id
_entity_poly.type
_entity_poly.pdbx_seq_one_letter_code
_entity_poly.pdbx_strand_id
1 'polypeptide(L)'
;MKKKINKLKKHVISAGVPVEKQKAVKVYLSIVLLGNKMPEVADYFGLTELKVQSILTKGAFRLENNKAFRVVMHKISKAYMFNEELELVA
;
A
#
# COMPACT_ATOMS: atom_id res chain seq x y z
N MET A 1 11.60 -6.01 3.63
CA MET A 1 10.13 -5.99 3.52
C MET A 1 9.41 -5.54 4.81
N LYS A 2 9.43 -6.31 5.91
CA LYS A 2 8.63 -6.05 7.14
C LYS A 2 8.74 -4.62 7.71
N LYS A 3 9.95 -4.04 7.79
CA LYS A 3 10.17 -2.66 8.24
C LYS A 3 9.44 -1.64 7.36
N LYS A 4 9.59 -1.74 6.02
CA LYS A 4 8.92 -0.86 5.04
C LYS A 4 7.39 -0.97 5.12
N ILE A 5 6.84 -2.19 5.25
CA ILE A 5 5.40 -2.40 5.41
C ILE A 5 4.87 -1.84 6.74
N ASN A 6 5.65 -1.94 7.82
CA ASN A 6 5.29 -1.33 9.11
C ASN A 6 5.28 0.20 9.07
N LYS A 7 6.22 0.83 8.34
CA LYS A 7 6.17 2.28 8.09
C LYS A 7 4.92 2.63 7.28
N LEU A 8 4.65 1.90 6.20
CA LEU A 8 3.46 2.08 5.37
C LEU A 8 2.16 2.01 6.19
N LYS A 9 2.07 1.12 7.18
CA LYS A 9 0.92 1.03 8.10
C LYS A 9 0.61 2.38 8.75
N LYS A 10 1.62 3.13 9.21
CA LYS A 10 1.43 4.43 9.86
C LYS A 10 0.82 5.43 8.87
N HIS A 11 1.34 5.51 7.65
CA HIS A 11 0.82 6.41 6.61
C HIS A 11 -0.60 6.06 6.17
N VAL A 12 -0.93 4.78 6.08
CA VAL A 12 -2.29 4.32 5.78
C VAL A 12 -3.29 4.76 6.85
N ILE A 13 -2.90 4.69 8.13
CA ILE A 13 -3.74 5.16 9.25
C ILE A 13 -3.89 6.69 9.20
N SER A 14 -2.78 7.44 9.04
CA SER A 14 -2.80 8.90 8.96
C SER A 14 -3.58 9.45 7.75
N ALA A 15 -3.73 8.65 6.70
CA ALA A 15 -4.55 9.01 5.54
C ALA A 15 -6.07 8.80 5.77
N GLY A 16 -6.48 8.30 6.94
CA GLY A 16 -7.90 8.09 7.28
C GLY A 16 -8.52 6.89 6.60
N VAL A 17 -7.72 5.88 6.21
CA VAL A 17 -8.25 4.67 5.56
C VAL A 17 -9.05 3.84 6.59
N PRO A 18 -10.32 3.52 6.30
CA PRO A 18 -11.15 2.69 7.18
C PRO A 18 -10.50 1.33 7.45
N VAL A 19 -10.61 0.84 8.69
CA VAL A 19 -9.89 -0.36 9.18
C VAL A 19 -10.09 -1.56 8.26
N GLU A 20 -11.31 -1.78 7.79
CA GLU A 20 -11.70 -2.87 6.90
C GLU A 20 -11.03 -2.79 5.51
N LYS A 21 -10.59 -1.59 5.09
CA LYS A 21 -9.88 -1.36 3.83
C LYS A 21 -8.36 -1.33 3.99
N GLN A 22 -7.83 -1.14 5.20
CA GLN A 22 -6.40 -0.96 5.43
C GLN A 22 -5.56 -2.16 4.95
N LYS A 23 -6.04 -3.41 5.13
CA LYS A 23 -5.28 -4.59 4.68
C LYS A 23 -5.11 -4.56 3.15
N ALA A 24 -6.17 -4.29 2.40
CA ALA A 24 -6.13 -4.24 0.94
C ALA A 24 -5.24 -3.10 0.43
N VAL A 25 -5.31 -1.91 1.03
CA VAL A 25 -4.45 -0.77 0.67
C VAL A 25 -2.98 -1.09 0.94
N LYS A 26 -2.66 -1.70 2.10
CA LYS A 26 -1.29 -2.11 2.41
C LYS A 26 -0.77 -3.15 1.43
N VAL A 27 -1.57 -4.17 1.08
CA VAL A 27 -1.18 -5.18 0.08
C VAL A 27 -0.88 -4.52 -1.27
N TYR A 28 -1.79 -3.66 -1.75
CA TYR A 28 -1.61 -2.97 -3.02
C TYR A 28 -0.33 -2.13 -3.05
N LEU A 29 -0.13 -1.26 -2.06
CA LEU A 29 1.04 -0.39 -1.99
C LEU A 29 2.34 -1.15 -1.70
N SER A 30 2.28 -2.31 -1.04
CA SER A 30 3.47 -3.16 -0.87
C SER A 30 4.02 -3.66 -2.21
N ILE A 31 3.19 -3.74 -3.23
CA ILE A 31 3.62 -4.13 -4.58
C ILE A 31 3.90 -2.89 -5.42
N VAL A 32 2.91 -2.00 -5.56
CA VAL A 32 2.98 -0.87 -6.49
C VAL A 32 3.97 0.21 -6.07
N LEU A 33 4.07 0.49 -4.76
CA LEU A 33 4.99 1.53 -4.25
C LEU A 33 6.33 0.95 -3.82
N LEU A 34 6.31 -0.20 -3.13
CA LEU A 34 7.53 -0.77 -2.55
C LEU A 34 8.24 -1.80 -3.45
N GLY A 35 7.61 -2.21 -4.56
CA GLY A 35 8.19 -3.14 -5.53
C GLY A 35 8.36 -4.59 -5.02
N ASN A 36 7.70 -4.98 -3.93
CA ASN A 36 7.82 -6.37 -3.43
C ASN A 36 7.11 -7.34 -4.37
N LYS A 37 7.59 -8.59 -4.43
CA LYS A 37 7.01 -9.62 -5.31
C LYS A 37 5.70 -10.15 -4.73
N MET A 38 4.79 -10.58 -5.60
CA MET A 38 3.50 -11.14 -5.19
C MET A 38 3.61 -12.31 -4.20
N PRO A 39 4.47 -13.32 -4.40
CA PRO A 39 4.62 -14.43 -3.45
C PRO A 39 5.04 -13.96 -2.05
N GLU A 40 5.97 -13.00 -1.96
CA GLU A 40 6.47 -12.45 -0.69
C GLU A 40 5.36 -11.69 0.06
N VAL A 41 4.54 -10.94 -0.66
CA VAL A 41 3.39 -10.22 -0.11
C VAL A 41 2.29 -11.19 0.31
N ALA A 42 2.05 -12.25 -0.46
CA ALA A 42 1.08 -13.29 -0.14
C ALA A 42 1.44 -13.96 1.20
N ASP A 43 2.69 -14.41 1.34
CA ASP A 43 3.22 -15.01 2.57
C ASP A 43 3.11 -14.03 3.75
N TYR A 44 3.61 -12.80 3.60
CA TYR A 44 3.60 -11.80 4.66
C TYR A 44 2.20 -11.47 5.21
N PHE A 45 1.19 -11.42 4.35
CA PHE A 45 -0.19 -11.09 4.73
C PHE A 45 -1.06 -12.32 5.03
N GLY A 46 -0.52 -13.54 4.95
CA GLY A 46 -1.25 -14.80 5.10
C GLY A 46 -2.37 -14.91 4.07
N LEU A 47 -2.06 -14.63 2.80
CA LEU A 47 -3.00 -14.65 1.68
C LEU A 47 -2.49 -15.62 0.61
N THR A 48 -3.39 -16.07 -0.27
CA THR A 48 -2.98 -16.72 -1.52
C THR A 48 -2.54 -15.67 -2.55
N GLU A 49 -1.67 -16.05 -3.48
CA GLU A 49 -1.27 -15.16 -4.59
C GLU A 49 -2.47 -14.71 -5.43
N LEU A 50 -3.45 -15.59 -5.67
CA LEU A 50 -4.72 -15.23 -6.33
C LEU A 50 -5.47 -14.12 -5.59
N LYS A 51 -5.45 -14.13 -4.24
CA LYS A 51 -6.08 -13.07 -3.46
C LYS A 51 -5.31 -11.75 -3.56
N VAL A 52 -3.99 -11.80 -3.58
CA VAL A 52 -3.12 -10.64 -3.82
C VAL A 52 -3.39 -10.06 -5.21
N GLN A 53 -3.43 -10.90 -6.25
CA GLN A 53 -3.77 -10.50 -7.62
C GLN A 53 -5.15 -9.83 -7.67
N SER A 54 -6.17 -10.41 -7.04
CA SER A 54 -7.51 -9.82 -6.98
C SER A 54 -7.50 -8.43 -6.33
N ILE A 55 -6.72 -8.24 -5.27
CA ILE A 55 -6.54 -6.92 -4.62
C ILE A 55 -5.86 -5.93 -5.57
N LEU A 56 -4.84 -6.37 -6.32
CA LEU A 56 -4.18 -5.54 -7.33
C LEU A 56 -5.14 -5.09 -8.43
N THR A 57 -5.87 -6.03 -9.03
CA THR A 57 -6.84 -5.73 -10.10
C THR A 57 -7.92 -4.75 -9.62
N LYS A 58 -8.52 -5.03 -8.44
CA LYS A 58 -9.53 -4.12 -7.86
C LYS A 58 -8.95 -2.77 -7.48
N GLY A 59 -7.70 -2.74 -7.01
CA GLY A 59 -6.99 -1.51 -6.67
C GLY A 59 -6.73 -0.65 -7.90
N ALA A 60 -6.24 -1.25 -8.99
CA ALA A 60 -6.00 -0.57 -10.26
C ALA A 60 -7.30 -0.01 -10.85
N PHE A 61 -8.36 -0.82 -10.91
CA PHE A 61 -9.67 -0.37 -11.38
C PHE A 61 -10.22 0.81 -10.56
N ARG A 62 -10.08 0.78 -9.22
CA ARG A 62 -10.49 1.91 -8.35
C ARG A 62 -9.59 3.13 -8.52
N LEU A 63 -8.30 2.94 -8.76
CA LEU A 63 -7.38 4.06 -9.00
C LEU A 63 -7.81 4.86 -10.23
N GLU A 64 -8.22 4.15 -11.28
CA GLU A 64 -8.73 4.75 -12.52
C GLU A 64 -10.11 5.39 -12.32
N ASN A 65 -11.06 4.68 -11.68
CA ASN A 65 -12.47 5.07 -11.71
C ASN A 65 -12.95 5.82 -10.45
N ASN A 66 -12.13 5.95 -9.40
CA ASN A 66 -12.52 6.59 -8.15
C ASN A 66 -11.51 7.67 -7.72
N LYS A 67 -11.88 8.94 -7.95
CA LYS A 67 -11.06 10.11 -7.62
C LYS A 67 -10.68 10.16 -6.14
N ALA A 68 -11.61 9.88 -5.23
CA ALA A 68 -11.34 9.90 -3.79
C ALA A 68 -10.31 8.84 -3.40
N PHE A 69 -10.44 7.62 -3.93
CA PHE A 69 -9.45 6.56 -3.75
C PHE A 69 -8.09 6.97 -4.30
N ARG A 70 -8.04 7.54 -5.51
CA ARG A 70 -6.80 8.04 -6.12
C ARG A 70 -6.09 9.09 -5.25
N VAL A 71 -6.84 10.07 -4.73
CA VAL A 71 -6.30 11.11 -3.84
C VAL A 71 -5.72 10.49 -2.58
N VAL A 72 -6.41 9.51 -1.97
CA VAL A 72 -5.91 8.80 -0.79
C VAL A 72 -4.61 8.05 -1.09
N MET A 73 -4.56 7.29 -2.19
CA MET A 73 -3.35 6.54 -2.59
C MET A 73 -2.17 7.48 -2.86
N HIS A 74 -2.42 8.61 -3.52
CA HIS A 74 -1.40 9.63 -3.77
C HIS A 74 -0.90 10.26 -2.46
N LYS A 75 -1.80 10.60 -1.53
CA LYS A 75 -1.45 11.14 -0.21
C LYS A 75 -0.56 10.17 0.58
N ILE A 76 -0.92 8.90 0.61
CA ILE A 76 -0.12 7.86 1.29
C ILE A 76 1.27 7.74 0.66
N SER A 77 1.33 7.64 -0.67
CA SER A 77 2.58 7.45 -1.41
C SER A 77 3.53 8.63 -1.24
N LYS A 78 3.00 9.86 -1.36
CA LYS A 78 3.78 11.10 -1.18
C LYS A 78 4.35 11.20 0.25
N ALA A 79 3.52 10.93 1.26
CA ALA A 79 3.98 10.99 2.65
C ALA A 79 5.02 9.90 2.97
N TYR A 80 4.88 8.70 2.39
CA TYR A 80 5.86 7.63 2.56
C TYR A 80 7.20 8.02 1.92
N MET A 81 7.19 8.47 0.66
CA MET A 81 8.42 8.86 -0.05
C MET A 81 9.14 10.02 0.64
N PHE A 82 8.39 11.05 1.05
CA PHE A 82 8.97 12.20 1.76
C PHE A 82 9.67 11.79 3.05
N ASN A 83 9.09 10.86 3.81
CA ASN A 83 9.73 10.34 5.03
C ASN A 83 10.99 9.52 4.71
N GLU A 84 10.99 8.73 3.64
CA GLU A 84 12.19 7.98 3.24
C GLU A 84 13.30 8.93 2.74
N GLU A 85 12.96 10.00 2.03
CA GLU A 85 13.92 11.04 1.62
C GLU A 85 14.53 11.76 2.83
N LEU A 86 13.73 12.14 3.82
CA LEU A 86 14.24 12.75 5.06
C LEU A 86 15.18 11.83 5.82
N GLU A 87 14.89 10.53 5.89
CA GLU A 87 15.77 9.55 6.53
C GLU A 87 17.08 9.31 5.77
N LEU A 88 17.14 9.62 4.47
CA LEU A 88 18.38 9.51 3.69
C LEU A 88 19.30 10.72 3.84
N VAL A 89 18.77 11.87 4.27
CA VAL A 89 19.51 13.13 4.42
C VAL A 89 19.95 13.40 5.86
N ALA A 90 19.38 12.67 6.84
CA ALA A 90 19.71 12.74 8.26
C ALA A 90 20.83 11.75 8.63
#